data_AF-A0A7K3ZPY2-F1
#
_entry.id   AF-A0A7K3ZPY2-F1
#
_cell.length_a   1.000
_cell.length_b   1.000
_cell.length_c   1.000
_cell.angle_alpha   90.00
_cell.angle_beta   90.00
_cell.angle_gamma   90.00
#
_symmetry.space_group_name_H-M   'P 1'
#
loop_
_entity.id
_entity.type
_entity.pdbx_description
1 polymer ?
#
loop_
_entity_poly.entity_id
_entity_poly.type
_entity_poly.pdbx_seq_one_letter_code
_entity_poly.pdbx_strand_id
1 'polypeptide(L)'
;MSKTLAMQEKASAYDKVGTSRAEVNRALTALKELRAKYPFTENLREIEWLDPDKLFKLNPDETGEFFRLIETYMRPLGYATVNSSNVYRNARLQIKDFKNLLRLTVDERKSLAEKIDAPWDRIGGLGQDKHLAKQIIFCFNFDRGTVLPIFSNQHLRHFASRVAEGTSSQTKYFSPGQEYEHYTKELISSKNSRPITKAWDVTYFVRFLYRTFPPPDSERIGVNVSSERKVGMAISNEQLELQGFMRLLGELQKLRKIDGEQFRNYRALWNSQPSDREGLVLRLKRLLNPEA
;
A
#
# COMPACT_ATOMS: atom_id res chain seq x y z
N MET A 1 -16.99 30.30 2.95
CA MET A 1 -17.81 29.19 3.48
C MET A 1 -16.93 28.38 4.43
N SER A 2 -17.32 28.17 5.70
CA SER A 2 -16.49 27.43 6.67
C SER A 2 -16.29 25.98 6.19
N LYS A 3 -15.09 25.40 6.38
CA LYS A 3 -14.79 23.99 6.08
C LYS A 3 -15.80 23.05 6.76
N THR A 4 -16.30 23.46 7.91
CA THR A 4 -17.34 22.72 8.64
C THR A 4 -18.64 22.59 7.85
N LEU A 5 -19.15 23.68 7.27
CA LEU A 5 -20.44 23.72 6.55
C LEU A 5 -20.36 22.93 5.23
N ALA A 6 -19.33 23.17 4.43
CA ALA A 6 -19.12 22.47 3.15
C ALA A 6 -19.01 20.95 3.32
N MET A 7 -18.42 20.51 4.43
CA MET A 7 -18.27 19.10 4.74
C MET A 7 -19.58 18.47 5.27
N GLN A 8 -20.43 19.21 6.00
CA GLN A 8 -21.77 18.72 6.38
C GLN A 8 -22.67 18.53 5.16
N GLU A 9 -22.63 19.45 4.21
CA GLU A 9 -23.37 19.34 2.94
C GLU A 9 -22.91 18.10 2.14
N LYS A 10 -21.60 17.96 1.94
CA LYS A 10 -21.01 16.80 1.25
C LYS A 10 -21.34 15.49 1.95
N ALA A 11 -21.28 15.44 3.29
CA ALA A 11 -21.63 14.25 4.06
C ALA A 11 -23.11 13.89 3.97
N SER A 12 -24.01 14.88 3.99
CA SER A 12 -25.46 14.70 3.84
C SER A 12 -25.85 14.18 2.45
N ALA A 13 -25.09 14.58 1.43
CA ALA A 13 -25.30 14.16 0.05
C ALA A 13 -24.64 12.81 -0.29
N TYR A 14 -23.76 12.30 0.58
CA TYR A 14 -22.95 11.12 0.29
C TYR A 14 -23.76 9.83 0.34
N ASP A 15 -23.53 8.97 -0.65
CA ASP A 15 -23.94 7.56 -0.63
C ASP A 15 -25.44 7.32 -0.41
N LYS A 16 -26.30 8.18 -0.97
CA LYS A 16 -27.77 8.06 -0.89
C LYS A 16 -28.31 6.71 -1.37
N VAL A 17 -27.61 6.05 -2.29
CA VAL A 17 -27.96 4.73 -2.84
C VAL A 17 -27.37 3.58 -2.00
N GLY A 18 -26.44 3.86 -1.09
CA GLY A 18 -25.86 2.87 -0.18
C GLY A 18 -24.78 1.96 -0.78
N THR A 19 -24.30 2.24 -2.01
CA THR A 19 -23.28 1.43 -2.68
C THR A 19 -21.97 1.35 -1.88
N SER A 20 -21.49 2.50 -1.39
CA SER A 20 -20.24 2.56 -0.61
C SER A 20 -20.41 1.86 0.74
N ARG A 21 -21.58 2.00 1.37
CA ARG A 21 -21.93 1.29 2.60
C ARG A 21 -21.92 -0.23 2.39
N ALA A 22 -22.49 -0.72 1.29
CA ALA A 22 -22.47 -2.14 0.97
C ALA A 22 -21.05 -2.68 0.75
N GLU A 23 -20.18 -1.93 0.04
CA GLU A 23 -18.78 -2.28 -0.14
C GLU A 23 -18.01 -2.35 1.19
N VAL A 24 -18.20 -1.35 2.05
CA VAL A 24 -17.59 -1.29 3.38
C VAL A 24 -18.07 -2.44 4.25
N ASN A 25 -19.37 -2.74 4.26
CA ASN A 25 -19.91 -3.87 5.03
C ASN A 25 -19.32 -5.21 4.57
N ARG A 26 -19.16 -5.43 3.26
CA ARG A 26 -18.47 -6.64 2.75
C ARG A 26 -17.04 -6.72 3.23
N ALA A 27 -16.32 -5.60 3.22
CA ALA A 27 -14.95 -5.52 3.72
C ALA A 27 -14.89 -5.84 5.22
N LEU A 28 -15.78 -5.25 6.03
CA LEU A 28 -15.87 -5.53 7.47
C LEU A 28 -16.20 -6.99 7.77
N THR A 29 -17.02 -7.66 6.97
CA THR A 29 -17.25 -9.11 7.09
C THR A 29 -15.97 -9.90 6.83
N ALA A 30 -15.23 -9.59 5.75
CA ALA A 30 -13.96 -10.26 5.46
C ALA A 30 -12.89 -10.06 6.55
N LEU A 31 -12.87 -8.91 7.22
CA LEU A 31 -12.01 -8.69 8.39
C LEU A 31 -12.38 -9.58 9.57
N LYS A 32 -13.67 -9.75 9.84
CA LYS A 32 -14.14 -10.64 10.90
C LYS A 32 -13.75 -12.09 10.61
N GLU A 33 -13.84 -12.53 9.36
CA GLU A 33 -13.36 -13.84 8.93
C GLU A 33 -11.84 -14.00 9.14
N LEU A 34 -11.05 -12.99 8.78
CA LEU A 34 -9.61 -12.98 9.02
C LEU A 34 -9.28 -13.13 10.51
N ARG A 35 -9.92 -12.34 11.40
CA ARG A 35 -9.69 -12.41 12.85
C ARG A 35 -10.21 -13.68 13.48
N ALA A 36 -11.31 -14.25 13.00
CA ALA A 36 -11.78 -15.55 13.44
C ALA A 36 -10.77 -16.66 13.11
N LYS A 37 -10.09 -16.55 11.96
CA LYS A 37 -9.08 -17.52 11.52
C LYS A 37 -7.72 -17.33 12.17
N TYR A 38 -7.36 -16.09 12.48
CA TYR A 38 -6.12 -15.71 13.13
C TYR A 38 -6.44 -14.83 14.35
N PRO A 39 -6.85 -15.42 15.50
CA PRO A 39 -7.32 -14.68 16.66
C PRO A 39 -6.15 -14.18 17.51
N PHE A 40 -5.22 -13.48 16.86
CA PHE A 40 -3.96 -13.01 17.46
C PHE A 40 -4.18 -11.94 18.53
N THR A 41 -5.26 -11.17 18.42
CA THR A 41 -5.67 -10.19 19.41
C THR A 41 -6.16 -10.81 20.71
N GLU A 42 -6.79 -11.98 20.62
CA GLU A 42 -7.39 -12.70 21.75
C GLU A 42 -6.43 -13.73 22.35
N ASN A 43 -5.62 -14.37 21.51
CA ASN A 43 -4.66 -15.39 21.91
C ASN A 43 -3.33 -15.24 21.18
N LEU A 44 -2.36 -14.59 21.84
CA LEU A 44 -1.01 -14.39 21.32
C LEU A 44 -0.29 -15.71 20.98
N ARG A 45 -0.63 -16.82 21.62
CA ARG A 45 0.01 -18.13 21.33
C ARG A 45 -0.30 -18.62 19.92
N GLU A 46 -1.42 -18.20 19.32
CA GLU A 46 -1.75 -18.53 17.92
C GLU A 46 -0.73 -17.97 16.92
N ILE A 47 -0.01 -16.90 17.28
CA ILE A 47 1.09 -16.39 16.47
C ILE A 47 2.22 -17.43 16.41
N GLU A 48 2.48 -18.18 17.49
CA GLU A 48 3.51 -19.24 17.49
C GLU A 48 3.16 -20.39 16.55
N TRP A 49 1.87 -20.69 16.42
CA TRP A 49 1.35 -21.74 15.55
C TRP A 49 1.17 -21.31 14.09
N LEU A 50 1.46 -20.05 13.77
CA LEU A 50 1.42 -19.57 12.40
C LEU A 50 2.47 -20.30 11.56
N ASP A 51 1.98 -21.18 10.69
CA ASP A 51 2.78 -21.99 9.79
C ASP A 51 3.29 -21.16 8.59
N PRO A 52 4.56 -21.33 8.15
CA PRO A 52 5.10 -20.60 7.00
C PRO A 52 4.27 -20.76 5.71
N ASP A 53 3.65 -21.92 5.46
CA ASP A 53 2.82 -22.18 4.29
C ASP A 53 1.47 -21.46 4.34
N LYS A 54 1.05 -20.97 5.52
CA LYS A 54 -0.06 -20.01 5.64
C LYS A 54 0.30 -18.63 5.13
N LEU A 55 1.59 -18.27 5.10
CA LEU A 55 2.07 -17.04 4.49
C LEU A 55 2.30 -17.21 2.99
N PHE A 56 2.97 -18.29 2.60
CA PHE A 56 3.29 -18.55 1.21
C PHE A 56 3.59 -20.04 0.99
N LYS A 57 2.97 -20.67 -0.01
CA LYS A 57 3.24 -22.06 -0.34
C LYS A 57 4.29 -22.14 -1.44
N LEU A 58 5.24 -23.07 -1.31
CA LEU A 58 6.28 -23.28 -2.32
C LEU A 58 5.81 -24.19 -3.45
N ASN A 59 4.92 -25.15 -3.16
CA ASN A 59 4.43 -26.15 -4.12
C ASN A 59 2.91 -26.37 -3.92
N PRO A 60 2.03 -25.80 -4.77
CA PRO A 60 2.36 -24.83 -5.82
C PRO A 60 2.86 -23.51 -5.24
N ASP A 61 3.57 -22.74 -6.07
CA ASP A 61 4.09 -21.41 -5.75
C ASP A 61 2.95 -20.39 -5.68
N GLU A 62 2.30 -20.28 -4.51
CA GLU A 62 1.07 -19.50 -4.32
C GLU A 62 1.05 -18.69 -3.02
N THR A 63 0.31 -17.57 -3.07
CA THR A 63 0.03 -16.74 -1.88
C THR A 63 -0.70 -17.57 -0.83
N GLY A 64 -0.13 -17.60 0.37
CA GLY A 64 -0.71 -18.32 1.48
C GLY A 64 -2.01 -17.67 1.96
N GLU A 65 -2.77 -18.45 2.71
CA GLU A 65 -4.09 -18.08 3.19
C GLU A 65 -4.12 -16.76 3.97
N PHE A 66 -3.09 -16.48 4.76
CA PHE A 66 -2.99 -15.27 5.58
C PHE A 66 -3.03 -14.00 4.72
N PHE A 67 -2.10 -13.87 3.77
CA PHE A 67 -2.03 -12.69 2.90
C PHE A 67 -3.20 -12.65 1.91
N ARG A 68 -3.68 -13.80 1.43
CA ARG A 68 -4.88 -13.87 0.59
C ARG A 68 -6.11 -13.27 1.30
N LEU A 69 -6.30 -13.55 2.60
CA LEU A 69 -7.41 -12.99 3.36
C LEU A 69 -7.26 -11.47 3.57
N ILE A 70 -6.05 -10.98 3.82
CA ILE A 70 -5.77 -9.54 3.86
C ILE A 70 -6.12 -8.89 2.51
N GLU A 71 -5.69 -9.45 1.39
CA GLU A 71 -5.98 -8.93 0.05
C GLU A 71 -7.49 -8.92 -0.26
N THR A 72 -8.21 -9.98 0.13
CA THR A 72 -9.67 -10.08 -0.01
C THR A 72 -10.38 -8.94 0.69
N TYR A 73 -9.95 -8.58 1.91
CA TYR A 73 -10.49 -7.42 2.62
C TYR A 73 -10.13 -6.09 1.94
N MET A 74 -8.88 -5.94 1.51
CA MET A 74 -8.35 -4.69 0.98
C MET A 74 -8.95 -4.33 -0.40
N ARG A 75 -9.32 -5.33 -1.19
CA ARG A 75 -9.84 -5.16 -2.56
C ARG A 75 -11.14 -4.33 -2.64
N PRO A 76 -12.22 -4.62 -1.88
CA PRO A 76 -13.43 -3.76 -1.85
C PRO A 76 -13.14 -2.29 -1.52
N LEU A 77 -12.09 -2.02 -0.75
CA LEU A 77 -11.71 -0.67 -0.36
C LEU A 77 -10.86 0.05 -1.41
N GLY A 78 -10.54 -0.61 -2.52
CA GLY A 78 -9.77 -0.04 -3.63
C GLY A 78 -8.26 -0.15 -3.45
N TYR A 79 -7.79 -0.95 -2.50
CA TYR A 79 -6.37 -1.26 -2.36
C TYR A 79 -6.02 -2.45 -3.24
N ALA A 80 -5.05 -2.23 -4.13
CA ALA A 80 -4.53 -3.27 -5.00
C ALA A 80 -3.64 -4.25 -4.23
N THR A 81 -3.60 -5.48 -4.73
CA THR A 81 -2.68 -6.54 -4.34
C THR A 81 -1.23 -6.03 -4.42
N VAL A 82 -0.36 -6.48 -3.51
CA VAL A 82 1.06 -6.18 -3.65
C VAL A 82 1.56 -6.84 -4.94
N ASN A 83 2.09 -6.04 -5.88
CA ASN A 83 2.48 -6.47 -7.22
C ASN A 83 3.66 -7.49 -7.26
N SER A 84 4.15 -7.94 -6.11
CA SER A 84 5.23 -8.91 -6.01
C SER A 84 4.99 -9.89 -4.86
N SER A 85 4.79 -11.18 -5.18
CA SER A 85 4.71 -12.26 -4.20
C SER A 85 6.02 -12.50 -3.43
N ASN A 86 7.11 -11.85 -3.83
CA ASN A 86 8.41 -11.94 -3.14
C ASN A 86 8.33 -11.47 -1.70
N VAL A 87 7.48 -10.48 -1.39
CA VAL A 87 7.31 -10.02 0.00
C VAL A 87 6.74 -11.13 0.89
N TYR A 88 5.82 -11.94 0.36
CA TYR A 88 5.23 -13.07 1.07
C TYR A 88 6.21 -14.23 1.21
N ARG A 89 7.01 -14.51 0.17
CA ARG A 89 8.14 -15.46 0.25
C ARG A 89 9.15 -15.04 1.31
N ASN A 90 9.49 -13.76 1.37
CA ASN A 90 10.43 -13.25 2.37
C ASN A 90 9.86 -13.33 3.79
N ALA A 91 8.58 -13.00 3.98
CA ALA A 91 7.90 -13.17 5.27
C ALA A 91 7.88 -14.64 5.72
N ARG A 92 7.68 -15.59 4.78
CA ARG A 92 7.80 -17.04 5.03
C ARG A 92 9.20 -17.42 5.47
N LEU A 93 10.23 -17.01 4.72
CA LEU A 93 11.64 -17.33 5.03
C LEU A 93 12.07 -16.72 6.38
N GLN A 94 11.53 -15.55 6.72
CA GLN A 94 11.81 -14.82 7.95
C GLN A 94 10.67 -14.91 8.97
N ILE A 95 10.03 -16.09 9.08
CA ILE A 95 8.82 -16.29 9.89
C ILE A 95 8.99 -15.86 11.35
N LYS A 96 10.18 -16.03 11.93
CA LYS A 96 10.46 -15.62 13.31
C LYS A 96 10.33 -14.09 13.48
N ASP A 97 10.94 -13.33 12.58
CA ASP A 97 10.84 -11.86 12.58
C ASP A 97 9.40 -11.42 12.29
N PHE A 98 8.72 -12.10 11.36
CA PHE A 98 7.33 -11.82 11.06
C PHE A 98 6.41 -12.04 12.28
N LYS A 99 6.59 -13.15 13.01
CA LYS A 99 5.87 -13.42 14.27
C LYS A 99 6.14 -12.34 15.32
N ASN A 100 7.39 -11.89 15.47
CA ASN A 100 7.73 -10.79 16.37
C ASN A 100 6.97 -9.49 16.00
N LEU A 101 6.90 -9.16 14.71
CA LEU A 101 6.17 -7.98 14.21
C LEU A 101 4.65 -8.12 14.41
N LEU A 102 4.10 -9.32 14.27
CA LEU A 102 2.68 -9.59 14.60
C LEU A 102 2.40 -9.37 16.09
N ARG A 103 3.29 -9.81 16.99
CA ARG A 103 3.13 -9.57 18.44
C ARG A 103 3.09 -8.06 18.73
N LEU A 104 4.00 -7.28 18.13
CA LEU A 104 3.98 -5.81 18.26
C LEU A 104 2.68 -5.21 17.69
N THR A 105 2.19 -5.74 16.58
CA THR A 105 0.98 -5.26 15.91
C THR A 105 -0.26 -5.36 16.79
N VAL A 106 -0.41 -6.47 17.52
CA VAL A 106 -1.59 -6.71 18.37
C VAL A 106 -1.41 -6.24 19.81
N ASP A 107 -0.19 -5.89 20.23
CA ASP A 107 0.10 -5.37 21.58
C ASP A 107 -0.67 -4.06 21.84
N GLU A 108 -1.48 -4.05 22.89
CA GLU A 108 -2.30 -2.89 23.27
C GLU A 108 -1.50 -1.78 23.96
N ARG A 109 -0.33 -2.11 24.51
CA ARG A 109 0.54 -1.17 25.19
C ARG A 109 1.34 -0.31 24.22
N LYS A 110 1.39 -0.72 22.94
CA LYS A 110 2.12 -0.06 21.87
C LYS A 110 1.24 0.96 21.16
N SER A 111 1.79 2.16 21.00
CA SER A 111 1.21 3.22 20.17
C SER A 111 1.13 2.80 18.70
N LEU A 112 0.28 3.47 17.92
CA LEU A 112 0.18 3.22 16.48
C LEU A 112 1.50 3.62 15.78
N ALA A 113 2.15 4.68 16.27
CA ALA A 113 3.47 5.07 15.82
C ALA A 113 4.50 3.95 16.02
N GLU A 114 4.60 3.37 17.23
CA GLU A 114 5.52 2.26 17.53
C GLU A 114 5.25 1.03 16.65
N LYS A 115 3.98 0.70 16.39
CA LYS A 115 3.60 -0.43 15.52
C LYS A 115 4.07 -0.22 14.08
N ILE A 116 3.90 0.98 13.55
CA ILE A 116 4.33 1.34 12.19
C ILE A 116 5.86 1.46 12.13
N ASP A 117 6.49 2.01 13.17
CA ASP A 117 7.93 2.22 13.21
C ASP A 117 8.76 1.01 13.62
N ALA A 118 8.09 -0.11 13.93
CA ALA A 118 8.73 -1.41 14.07
C ALA A 118 9.60 -1.76 12.83
N PRO A 119 10.60 -2.65 12.99
CA PRO A 119 11.60 -2.93 11.96
C PRO A 119 11.07 -3.86 10.86
N TRP A 120 10.00 -3.44 10.17
CA TRP A 120 9.37 -4.14 9.05
C TRP A 120 10.33 -4.31 7.86
N ASP A 121 11.29 -3.40 7.72
CA ASP A 121 12.31 -3.37 6.67
C ASP A 121 13.29 -4.56 6.72
N ARG A 122 13.40 -5.25 7.86
CA ARG A 122 14.18 -6.51 7.95
C ARG A 122 13.65 -7.58 6.99
N ILE A 123 12.35 -7.59 6.75
CA ILE A 123 11.72 -8.47 5.77
C ILE A 123 11.69 -7.75 4.42
N GLY A 124 12.45 -8.28 3.46
CA GLY A 124 12.58 -7.69 2.12
C GLY A 124 11.21 -7.43 1.46
N GLY A 125 10.96 -6.17 1.09
CA GLY A 125 9.70 -5.72 0.48
C GLY A 125 8.65 -5.17 1.45
N LEU A 126 8.82 -5.31 2.78
CA LEU A 126 7.93 -4.71 3.78
C LEU A 126 8.36 -3.31 4.25
N GLY A 127 9.57 -2.86 3.90
CA GLY A 127 10.11 -1.56 4.32
C GLY A 127 9.65 -0.35 3.51
N GLN A 128 9.26 -0.53 2.23
CA GLN A 128 8.87 0.58 1.36
C GLN A 128 7.49 1.13 1.74
N ASP A 129 7.44 2.42 2.14
CA ASP A 129 6.28 3.20 2.62
C ASP A 129 5.41 2.57 3.72
N LYS A 130 5.80 1.35 4.17
CA LYS A 130 5.16 0.50 5.17
C LYS A 130 3.68 0.26 4.88
N HIS A 131 3.27 0.23 3.61
CA HIS A 131 1.87 0.06 3.22
C HIS A 131 1.29 -1.28 3.72
N LEU A 132 1.97 -2.39 3.43
CA LEU A 132 1.53 -3.71 3.87
C LEU A 132 1.58 -3.84 5.40
N ALA A 133 2.56 -3.21 6.07
CA ALA A 133 2.59 -3.14 7.53
C ALA A 133 1.35 -2.42 8.09
N LYS A 134 1.02 -1.23 7.58
CA LYS A 134 -0.18 -0.47 7.99
C LYS A 134 -1.48 -1.25 7.69
N GLN A 135 -1.53 -2.00 6.59
CA GLN A 135 -2.63 -2.90 6.26
C GLN A 135 -2.81 -4.00 7.31
N ILE A 136 -1.73 -4.71 7.66
CA ILE A 136 -1.73 -5.75 8.71
C ILE A 136 -2.16 -5.13 10.05
N ILE A 137 -1.59 -3.98 10.41
CA ILE A 137 -1.93 -3.26 11.65
C ILE A 137 -3.40 -2.93 11.70
N PHE A 138 -3.95 -2.38 10.62
CA PHE A 138 -5.37 -2.08 10.54
C PHE A 138 -6.22 -3.36 10.68
N CYS A 139 -5.89 -4.45 9.99
CA CYS A 139 -6.65 -5.70 10.04
C CYS A 139 -6.84 -6.27 11.46
N PHE A 140 -5.86 -6.06 12.34
CA PHE A 140 -5.92 -6.54 13.72
C PHE A 140 -6.33 -5.47 14.75
N ASN A 141 -6.59 -4.23 14.32
CA ASN A 141 -6.95 -3.13 15.25
C ASN A 141 -8.17 -2.31 14.76
N PHE A 142 -8.90 -2.77 13.74
CA PHE A 142 -9.97 -2.00 13.09
C PHE A 142 -11.17 -1.69 14.02
N ASP A 143 -11.50 -2.61 14.92
CA ASP A 143 -12.63 -2.53 15.85
C ASP A 143 -12.42 -1.46 16.93
N ARG A 144 -11.16 -1.11 17.21
CA ARG A 144 -10.79 -0.05 18.15
C ARG A 144 -11.12 1.34 17.60
N GLY A 145 -11.33 1.47 16.29
CA GLY A 145 -11.60 2.76 15.65
C GLY A 145 -10.45 3.76 15.75
N THR A 146 -9.24 3.31 16.09
CA THR A 146 -8.03 4.14 16.29
C THR A 146 -7.05 4.06 15.13
N VAL A 147 -7.29 3.20 14.14
CA VAL A 147 -6.49 3.09 12.92
C VAL A 147 -7.41 3.38 11.73
N LEU A 148 -7.00 4.28 10.84
CA LEU A 148 -7.74 4.57 9.62
C LEU A 148 -7.19 3.71 8.48
N PRO A 149 -8.01 3.14 7.59
CA PRO A 149 -7.51 2.44 6.40
C PRO A 149 -7.08 3.48 5.35
N ILE A 150 -6.12 4.35 5.66
CA ILE A 150 -5.45 5.28 4.76
C ILE A 150 -3.96 4.97 4.87
N PHE A 151 -3.38 4.26 3.92
CA PHE A 151 -2.03 3.70 4.10
C PHE A 151 -0.89 4.60 3.60
N SER A 152 -1.22 5.70 2.91
CA SER A 152 -0.26 6.73 2.47
C SER A 152 -0.26 7.93 3.43
N ASN A 153 0.92 8.35 3.89
CA ASN A 153 1.06 9.55 4.73
C ASN A 153 0.70 10.82 3.93
N GLN A 154 0.98 10.84 2.62
CA GLN A 154 0.58 11.93 1.73
C GLN A 154 -0.95 12.07 1.69
N HIS A 155 -1.67 10.96 1.60
CA HIS A 155 -3.14 10.99 1.62
C HIS A 155 -3.68 11.43 2.99
N LEU A 156 -3.10 10.94 4.10
CA LEU A 156 -3.46 11.39 5.44
C LEU A 156 -3.33 12.91 5.58
N ARG A 157 -2.16 13.45 5.18
CA ARG A 157 -1.89 14.89 5.18
C ARG A 157 -2.89 15.65 4.29
N HIS A 158 -3.17 15.12 3.09
CA HIS A 158 -4.16 15.70 2.18
C HIS A 158 -5.52 15.80 2.87
N PHE A 159 -6.05 14.70 3.40
CA PHE A 159 -7.36 14.71 4.04
C PHE A 159 -7.39 15.60 5.28
N ALA A 160 -6.36 15.54 6.14
CA ALA A 160 -6.26 16.40 7.31
C ALA A 160 -6.35 17.88 6.92
N SER A 161 -5.62 18.31 5.88
CA SER A 161 -5.68 19.69 5.37
C SER A 161 -7.08 20.12 4.90
N ARG A 162 -7.89 19.16 4.42
CA ARG A 162 -9.24 19.39 3.90
C ARG A 162 -10.30 19.43 4.99
N VAL A 163 -10.23 18.55 5.99
CA VAL A 163 -11.34 18.34 6.94
C VAL A 163 -11.00 18.65 8.39
N ALA A 164 -9.73 18.72 8.78
CA ALA A 164 -9.34 19.12 10.13
C ALA A 164 -9.28 20.65 10.23
N GLU A 165 -9.73 21.17 11.38
CA GLU A 165 -9.68 22.60 11.71
C GLU A 165 -8.35 22.98 12.43
N GLY A 166 -7.53 21.99 12.78
CA GLY A 166 -6.23 22.21 13.42
C GLY A 166 -5.25 22.94 12.52
N THR A 167 -4.43 23.82 13.11
CA THR A 167 -3.23 24.35 12.48
C THR A 167 -2.34 23.18 12.07
N SER A 168 -1.87 23.17 10.82
CA SER A 168 -0.93 22.16 10.33
C SER A 168 0.28 22.12 11.27
N SER A 169 0.29 21.17 12.20
CA SER A 169 1.41 20.96 13.10
C SER A 169 2.64 20.70 12.23
N GLN A 170 3.78 21.27 12.58
CA GLN A 170 5.02 20.99 11.85
C GLN A 170 5.42 19.53 12.10
N THR A 171 4.96 18.62 11.26
CA THR A 171 5.34 17.19 11.29
C THR A 171 6.73 16.93 10.71
N LYS A 172 7.51 18.00 10.45
CA LYS A 172 8.81 17.95 9.78
C LYS A 172 9.81 16.98 10.42
N TYR A 173 9.71 16.78 11.73
CA TYR A 173 10.61 15.91 12.51
C TYR A 173 9.97 14.57 12.91
N PHE A 174 8.76 14.29 12.45
CA PHE A 174 8.09 13.05 12.78
C PHE A 174 8.66 11.89 11.95
N SER A 175 8.81 10.75 12.59
CA SER A 175 8.95 9.48 11.88
C SER A 175 7.70 9.20 11.05
N PRO A 176 7.78 8.29 10.05
CA PRO A 176 6.61 7.90 9.27
C PRO A 176 5.43 7.40 10.13
N GLY A 177 5.69 6.66 11.22
CA GLY A 177 4.67 6.22 12.16
C GLY A 177 4.09 7.33 13.03
N GLN A 178 4.92 8.26 13.51
CA GLN A 178 4.45 9.43 14.27
C GLN A 178 3.55 10.34 13.42
N GLU A 179 3.93 10.59 12.17
CA GLU A 179 3.11 11.35 11.23
C GLU A 179 1.78 10.66 10.96
N TYR A 180 1.82 9.34 10.75
CA TYR A 180 0.62 8.55 10.54
C TYR A 180 -0.34 8.63 11.72
N GLU A 181 0.17 8.44 12.94
CA GLU A 181 -0.63 8.48 14.15
C GLU A 181 -1.21 9.87 14.39
N HIS A 182 -0.41 10.92 14.19
CA HIS A 182 -0.85 12.31 14.35
C HIS A 182 -2.05 12.63 13.45
N TYR A 183 -1.93 12.42 12.13
CA TYR A 183 -3.03 12.72 11.21
C TYR A 183 -4.22 11.77 11.38
N THR A 184 -3.98 10.54 11.81
CA THR A 184 -5.06 9.61 12.20
C THR A 184 -5.89 10.19 13.34
N LYS A 185 -5.25 10.71 14.40
CA LYS A 185 -5.92 11.35 15.53
C LYS A 185 -6.69 12.61 15.11
N GLU A 186 -6.11 13.45 14.24
CA GLU A 186 -6.80 14.65 13.73
C GLU A 186 -8.05 14.31 12.92
N LEU A 187 -7.95 13.32 12.02
CA LEU A 187 -9.07 12.89 11.17
C LEU A 187 -10.18 12.24 12.00
N ILE A 188 -9.85 11.39 12.97
CA ILE A 188 -10.82 10.79 13.90
C ILE A 188 -11.50 11.90 14.74
N SER A 189 -10.74 12.88 15.21
CA SER A 189 -11.31 14.02 15.95
C SER A 189 -12.28 14.83 15.08
N SER A 190 -11.91 15.11 13.82
CA SER A 190 -12.79 15.78 12.86
C SER A 190 -14.05 14.97 12.53
N LYS A 191 -13.91 13.65 12.40
CA LYS A 191 -15.05 12.73 12.22
C LYS A 191 -16.01 12.82 13.40
N ASN A 192 -15.49 12.83 14.62
CA ASN A 192 -16.28 12.74 15.86
C ASN A 192 -16.87 14.09 16.31
N SER A 193 -16.33 15.22 15.87
CA SER A 193 -16.85 16.56 16.19
C SER A 193 -18.13 16.92 15.44
N ARG A 194 -18.54 16.14 14.44
CA ARG A 194 -19.65 16.45 13.54
C ARG A 194 -20.81 15.47 13.72
N PRO A 195 -22.08 15.94 13.84
CA PRO A 195 -23.23 15.07 14.10
C PRO A 195 -23.40 13.92 13.10
N ILE A 196 -23.25 14.20 11.80
CA ILE A 196 -23.48 13.22 10.73
C ILE A 196 -22.41 12.12 10.74
N THR A 197 -21.14 12.50 10.82
CA THR A 197 -20.01 11.55 10.68
C THR A 197 -19.62 10.88 12.00
N LYS A 198 -20.08 11.38 13.15
CA LYS A 198 -19.78 10.81 14.47
C LYS A 198 -20.21 9.35 14.58
N ALA A 199 -21.37 9.00 14.03
CA ALA A 199 -21.90 7.63 14.06
C ALA A 199 -21.31 6.70 12.99
N TRP A 200 -20.50 7.21 12.06
CA TRP A 200 -19.93 6.37 10.99
C TRP A 200 -18.81 5.50 11.53
N ASP A 201 -18.60 4.32 10.94
CA ASP A 201 -17.36 3.58 11.17
C ASP A 201 -16.19 4.27 10.46
N VAL A 202 -14.96 4.00 10.91
CA VAL A 202 -13.75 4.62 10.34
C VAL A 202 -13.55 4.28 8.86
N THR A 203 -13.94 3.08 8.44
CA THR A 203 -13.81 2.60 7.05
C THR A 203 -14.76 3.35 6.12
N TYR A 204 -16.02 3.52 6.53
CA TYR A 204 -17.00 4.32 5.80
C TYR A 204 -16.61 5.79 5.73
N PHE A 205 -16.11 6.34 6.84
CA PHE A 205 -15.59 7.70 6.86
C PHE A 205 -14.42 7.89 5.88
N VAL A 206 -13.48 6.95 5.84
CA VAL A 206 -12.37 7.00 4.88
C VAL A 206 -12.86 6.85 3.44
N ARG A 207 -13.83 5.96 3.17
CA ARG A 207 -14.42 5.82 1.83
C ARG A 207 -15.07 7.13 1.37
N PHE A 208 -15.74 7.83 2.27
CA PHE A 208 -16.26 9.17 2.04
C PHE A 208 -15.14 10.16 1.69
N LEU A 209 -14.05 10.18 2.45
CA LEU A 209 -12.92 11.09 2.21
C LEU A 209 -12.34 10.91 0.81
N TYR A 210 -12.03 9.68 0.42
CA TYR A 210 -11.50 9.38 -0.92
C TYR A 210 -12.47 9.74 -2.06
N ARG A 211 -13.78 9.56 -1.86
CA ARG A 211 -14.80 9.91 -2.86
C ARG A 211 -15.01 11.42 -3.00
N THR A 212 -14.84 12.15 -1.91
CA THR A 212 -15.22 13.56 -1.81
C THR A 212 -14.05 14.52 -2.02
N PHE A 213 -12.86 14.09 -1.61
CA PHE A 213 -11.62 14.85 -1.64
C PHE A 213 -10.49 13.97 -2.23
N PRO A 214 -10.61 13.51 -3.49
CA PRO A 214 -9.63 12.59 -4.06
C PRO A 214 -8.21 13.19 -3.95
N PRO A 215 -7.24 12.45 -3.37
CA PRO A 215 -5.83 12.84 -3.39
C PRO A 215 -5.33 13.07 -4.82
N PRO A 216 -4.35 13.97 -5.05
CA PRO A 216 -3.89 14.36 -6.39
C PRO A 216 -3.29 13.20 -7.21
N ASP A 217 -2.88 12.13 -6.56
CA ASP A 217 -2.33 10.89 -7.13
C ASP A 217 -3.37 9.75 -7.25
N SER A 218 -4.63 10.01 -6.90
CA SER A 218 -5.72 9.02 -6.88
C SER A 218 -6.58 8.96 -8.15
N GLU A 219 -6.21 9.67 -9.23
CA GLU A 219 -6.89 9.56 -10.51
C GLU A 219 -6.86 8.10 -11.01
N ARG A 220 -8.05 7.57 -11.30
CA ARG A 220 -8.24 6.20 -11.76
C ARG A 220 -7.60 6.04 -13.14
N ILE A 221 -6.71 5.06 -13.27
CA ILE A 221 -6.39 4.43 -14.56
C ILE A 221 -7.67 3.77 -15.06
N GLY A 222 -8.49 4.55 -15.77
CA GLY A 222 -9.57 4.07 -16.62
C GLY A 222 -8.97 3.45 -17.87
N VAL A 223 -9.57 2.36 -18.30
CA VAL A 223 -9.25 1.57 -19.49
C VAL A 223 -9.09 2.48 -20.73
N ASN A 224 -7.91 2.37 -21.36
CA ASN A 224 -7.53 2.81 -22.70
C ASN A 224 -8.11 4.12 -23.24
N VAL A 225 -7.34 5.21 -23.11
CA VAL A 225 -7.09 6.10 -24.25
C VAL A 225 -5.59 6.41 -24.26
N SER A 226 -5.00 6.21 -25.43
CA SER A 226 -3.69 6.62 -25.88
C SER A 226 -3.19 7.94 -25.28
N SER A 227 -1.93 7.92 -24.84
CA SER A 227 -0.97 9.04 -24.85
C SER A 227 -1.50 10.43 -24.45
N GLU A 228 -1.18 10.85 -23.23
CA GLU A 228 -0.57 12.16 -22.95
C GLU A 228 -0.10 12.20 -21.48
N ARG A 229 1.21 12.01 -21.26
CA ARG A 229 1.85 12.28 -19.97
C ARG A 229 2.12 13.78 -19.87
N LYS A 230 1.47 14.46 -18.92
CA LYS A 230 1.95 15.73 -18.33
C LYS A 230 2.40 15.41 -16.90
N VAL A 231 3.67 15.08 -16.71
CA VAL A 231 4.79 15.97 -16.29
C VAL A 231 4.57 16.54 -14.90
N GLY A 232 5.35 16.01 -13.95
CA GLY A 232 5.37 16.49 -12.56
C GLY A 232 6.48 15.93 -11.67
N MET A 233 7.55 15.36 -12.21
CA MET A 233 8.87 15.25 -11.58
C MET A 233 9.88 15.23 -12.71
N ALA A 234 10.92 16.07 -12.65
CA ALA A 234 12.01 16.05 -13.63
C ALA A 234 12.77 14.71 -13.48
N ILE A 235 12.33 13.69 -14.21
CA ILE A 235 13.07 12.46 -14.42
C ILE A 235 14.29 12.87 -15.22
N SER A 236 15.51 12.62 -14.70
CA SER A 236 16.72 12.91 -15.47
C SER A 236 16.73 12.08 -16.76
N ASN A 237 17.34 12.59 -17.83
CA ASN A 237 17.45 11.85 -19.10
C ASN A 237 18.06 10.45 -18.88
N GLU A 238 19.01 10.32 -17.96
CA GLU A 238 19.61 9.04 -17.57
C GLU A 238 18.61 8.05 -16.95
N GLN A 239 17.64 8.53 -16.17
CA GLN A 239 16.59 7.70 -15.58
C GLN A 239 15.59 7.23 -16.63
N LEU A 240 15.28 8.08 -17.62
CA LEU A 240 14.44 7.70 -18.78
C LEU A 240 15.15 6.65 -19.64
N GLU A 241 16.45 6.82 -19.88
CA GLU A 241 17.28 5.87 -20.63
C GLU A 241 17.37 4.52 -19.92
N LEU A 242 17.64 4.52 -18.60
CA LEU A 242 17.68 3.29 -17.80
C LEU A 242 16.33 2.58 -17.80
N GLN A 243 15.23 3.33 -17.68
CA GLN A 243 13.88 2.75 -17.72
C GLN A 243 13.59 2.11 -19.08
N GLY A 244 13.96 2.78 -20.17
CA GLY A 244 13.86 2.25 -21.53
C GLY A 244 14.69 0.98 -21.72
N PHE A 245 15.91 0.97 -21.20
CA PHE A 245 16.82 -0.17 -21.27
C PHE A 245 16.33 -1.37 -20.46
N MET A 246 15.86 -1.17 -19.23
CA MET A 246 15.31 -2.25 -18.39
C MET A 246 14.06 -2.87 -19.01
N ARG A 247 13.23 -2.06 -19.69
CA ARG A 247 12.07 -2.56 -20.45
C ARG A 247 12.52 -3.46 -21.61
N LEU A 248 13.53 -3.03 -22.38
CA LEU A 248 14.09 -3.81 -23.50
C LEU A 248 14.65 -5.17 -23.03
N LEU A 249 15.40 -5.20 -21.91
CA LEU A 249 15.89 -6.46 -21.35
C LEU A 249 14.74 -7.37 -20.88
N GLY A 250 13.71 -6.81 -20.24
CA GLY A 250 12.53 -7.55 -19.82
C GLY A 250 11.76 -8.17 -21.00
N GLU A 251 11.64 -7.44 -22.12
CA GLU A 251 11.03 -7.94 -23.36
C GLU A 251 11.86 -9.08 -23.97
N LEU A 252 13.18 -8.91 -24.07
CA LEU A 252 14.08 -9.95 -24.59
C LEU A 252 14.04 -11.23 -23.73
N GLN A 253 14.00 -11.08 -22.40
CA GLN A 253 13.91 -12.23 -21.49
C GLN A 253 12.56 -12.94 -21.61
N LYS A 254 11.46 -12.17 -21.74
CA LYS A 254 10.11 -12.71 -21.98
C LYS A 254 10.04 -13.49 -23.29
N LEU A 255 10.73 -13.01 -24.33
CA LEU A 255 10.83 -13.68 -25.64
C LEU A 255 11.89 -14.79 -25.67
N ARG A 256 12.53 -15.11 -24.52
CA ARG A 256 13.62 -16.09 -24.41
C ARG A 256 14.80 -15.84 -25.36
N LYS A 257 15.00 -14.58 -25.77
CA LYS A 257 16.14 -14.14 -26.58
C LYS A 257 17.40 -13.94 -25.74
N ILE A 258 17.23 -13.70 -24.45
CA ILE A 258 18.29 -13.66 -23.44
C ILE A 258 17.89 -14.46 -22.21
N ASP A 259 18.86 -15.03 -21.50
CA ASP A 259 18.66 -15.69 -20.22
C ASP A 259 18.90 -14.76 -19.02
N GLY A 260 18.73 -15.30 -17.80
CA GLY A 260 18.91 -14.53 -16.57
C GLY A 260 20.35 -14.12 -16.27
N GLU A 261 21.34 -14.79 -16.83
CA GLU A 261 22.76 -14.44 -16.68
C GLU A 261 23.14 -13.31 -17.63
N GLN A 262 22.72 -13.43 -18.90
CA GLN A 262 22.82 -12.38 -19.91
C GLN A 262 22.11 -11.11 -19.47
N PHE A 263 20.93 -11.21 -18.84
CA PHE A 263 20.23 -10.06 -18.26
C PHE A 263 21.09 -9.32 -17.23
N ARG A 264 21.74 -10.06 -16.31
CA ARG A 264 22.62 -9.46 -15.29
C ARG A 264 23.87 -8.84 -15.92
N ASN A 265 24.45 -9.49 -16.93
CA ASN A 265 25.63 -9.00 -17.64
C ASN A 265 25.34 -7.72 -18.41
N TYR A 266 24.22 -7.64 -19.13
CA TYR A 266 23.82 -6.41 -19.84
C TYR A 266 23.50 -5.27 -18.87
N ARG A 267 22.89 -5.56 -17.72
CA ARG A 267 22.68 -4.57 -16.66
C ARG A 267 24.00 -4.07 -16.07
N ALA A 268 24.98 -4.93 -15.89
CA ALA A 268 26.30 -4.54 -15.42
C ALA A 268 27.03 -3.66 -16.45
N LEU A 269 26.97 -4.02 -17.74
CA LEU A 269 27.54 -3.23 -18.85
C LEU A 269 26.94 -1.82 -18.96
N TRP A 270 25.62 -1.68 -18.77
CA TRP A 270 24.94 -0.38 -18.75
C TRP A 270 25.49 0.58 -17.68
N ASN A 271 25.90 0.04 -16.53
CA ASN A 271 26.43 0.80 -15.41
C ASN A 271 27.93 1.09 -15.55
N SER A 272 28.69 0.19 -16.17
CA SER A 272 30.15 0.31 -16.29
C SER A 272 30.62 1.07 -17.53
N GLN A 273 29.81 1.16 -18.58
CA GLN A 273 30.20 1.78 -19.86
C GLN A 273 29.15 2.80 -20.37
N PRO A 274 29.08 4.01 -19.79
CA PRO A 274 28.13 5.04 -20.21
C PRO A 274 28.28 5.44 -21.69
N SER A 275 29.49 5.43 -22.23
CA SER A 275 29.79 5.81 -23.62
C SER A 275 29.36 4.79 -24.68
N ASP A 276 29.03 3.55 -24.30
CA ASP A 276 28.60 2.48 -25.22
C ASP A 276 27.11 2.10 -25.03
N ARG A 277 26.34 2.92 -24.30
CA ARG A 277 24.91 2.66 -24.03
C ARG A 277 24.07 2.59 -25.30
N GLU A 278 24.29 3.51 -26.24
CA GLU A 278 23.57 3.52 -27.52
C GLU A 278 23.90 2.29 -28.37
N GLY A 279 25.18 1.91 -28.46
CA GLY A 279 25.62 0.71 -29.17
C GLY A 279 25.09 -0.59 -28.54
N LEU A 280 25.01 -0.64 -27.21
CA LEU A 280 24.38 -1.74 -26.48
C LEU A 280 22.87 -1.84 -26.78
N VAL A 281 22.14 -0.73 -26.73
CA VAL A 281 20.70 -0.70 -27.06
C VAL A 281 20.45 -1.13 -28.49
N LEU A 282 21.25 -0.68 -29.46
CA LEU A 282 21.11 -1.06 -30.86
C LEU A 282 21.31 -2.57 -31.06
N ARG A 283 22.35 -3.15 -30.44
CA ARG A 283 22.60 -4.60 -30.47
C ARG A 283 21.43 -5.40 -29.89
N LEU A 284 20.88 -4.96 -28.76
CA LEU A 284 19.74 -5.62 -28.12
C LEU A 284 18.43 -5.46 -28.92
N LYS A 285 18.22 -4.32 -29.58
CA LYS A 285 17.07 -4.13 -30.48
C LYS A 285 17.12 -5.04 -31.71
N ARG A 286 18.31 -5.34 -32.25
CA ARG A 286 18.46 -6.32 -33.34
C ARG A 286 18.07 -7.74 -32.93
N LEU A 287 18.14 -8.08 -31.64
CA LEU A 287 17.63 -9.36 -31.14
C LEU A 287 16.10 -9.43 -31.13
N LEU A 288 15.41 -8.27 -31.13
CA LEU A 288 13.96 -8.19 -31.29
C LEU A 288 13.54 -8.30 -32.76
N ASN A 289 14.23 -7.58 -33.66
CA ASN A 289 13.96 -7.57 -35.10
C ASN A 289 15.26 -7.85 -35.89
N PRO A 290 15.48 -9.09 -36.36
CA PRO A 290 16.68 -9.45 -37.12
C PRO A 290 16.76 -8.84 -38.54
N GLU A 291 15.71 -8.16 -39.02
CA GLU A 291 15.63 -7.55 -40.36
C GLU A 291 15.63 -6.00 -40.36
N ALA A 292 16.13 -5.36 -39.30
CA ALA A 292 16.23 -3.89 -39.19
C ALA A 292 17.68 -3.38 -38.99
#